data_AF-A0A4Z2CCL7-F1
#
_entry.id   AF-A0A4Z2CCL7-F1
#
_cell.length_a   1.000
_cell.length_b   1.000
_cell.length_c   1.000
_cell.angle_alpha   90.00
_cell.angle_beta   90.00
_cell.angle_gamma   90.00
#
_symmetry.space_group_name_H-M   'P 1'
#
loop_
_entity.id
_entity.type
_entity.pdbx_description
1 polymer ?
#
loop_
_entity_poly.entity_id
_entity_poly.type
_entity_poly.pdbx_seq_one_letter_code
_entity_poly.pdbx_strand_id
1 'polypeptide(L)'
;MDRQLEMDSLEMRLQVLENRIYGEKRSKSAKPIKCAESLAKIQAGLINTGNKRERVKILHKKIEDLLKYLDPQFTDHITLPDAMKLEFILAEEAFLFSHAALLEQIQQHAAAAGQQLHPRCS
;
A
#
# COMPACT_ATOMS: atom_id res chain seq x y z
N MET A 1 -65.60 -18.96 -38.69
CA MET A 1 -64.42 -19.69 -39.18
C MET A 1 -63.14 -18.92 -38.85
N ASP A 2 -63.12 -17.59 -38.99
CA ASP A 2 -61.93 -16.76 -38.74
C ASP A 2 -61.41 -16.80 -37.29
N ARG A 3 -62.31 -16.81 -36.30
CA ARG A 3 -61.93 -16.90 -34.88
C ARG A 3 -61.19 -18.20 -34.53
N GLN A 4 -61.50 -19.30 -35.22
CA GLN A 4 -60.84 -20.58 -35.03
C GLN A 4 -59.39 -20.50 -35.52
N LEU A 5 -59.19 -19.91 -36.71
CA LEU A 5 -57.87 -19.71 -37.30
C LEU A 5 -56.98 -18.77 -36.47
N GLU A 6 -57.57 -17.72 -35.89
CA GLU A 6 -56.86 -16.82 -34.97
C GLU A 6 -56.43 -17.53 -33.68
N MET A 7 -57.29 -18.39 -33.14
CA MET A 7 -57.00 -19.20 -31.96
C MET A 7 -55.88 -20.21 -32.27
N ASP A 8 -55.97 -20.93 -33.39
CA ASP A 8 -54.98 -21.91 -33.83
C ASP A 8 -53.62 -21.24 -34.09
N SER A 9 -53.62 -20.02 -34.66
CA SER A 9 -52.41 -19.21 -34.86
C SER A 9 -51.77 -18.80 -33.53
N LEU A 10 -52.59 -18.40 -32.55
CA LEU A 10 -52.11 -18.02 -31.23
C LEU A 10 -51.54 -19.22 -30.48
N GLU A 11 -52.20 -20.38 -30.57
CA GLU A 11 -51.77 -21.63 -29.96
C GLU A 11 -50.44 -22.12 -30.56
N MET A 12 -50.28 -22.05 -31.89
CA MET A 12 -49.01 -22.35 -32.54
C MET A 12 -47.87 -21.45 -32.05
N ARG A 13 -48.12 -20.14 -31.93
CA ARG A 13 -47.13 -19.18 -31.43
C ARG A 13 -46.77 -19.42 -29.97
N LEU A 14 -47.77 -19.73 -29.14
CA LEU A 14 -47.55 -20.10 -27.74
C LEU A 14 -46.71 -21.37 -27.64
N GLN A 15 -47.01 -22.39 -28.44
CA GLN A 15 -46.26 -23.64 -28.42
C GLN A 15 -44.81 -23.45 -28.88
N VAL A 16 -44.54 -22.58 -29.85
CA VAL A 16 -43.16 -22.20 -30.23
C VAL A 16 -42.43 -21.50 -29.08
N LEU A 17 -43.10 -20.60 -28.35
CA LEU A 17 -42.51 -19.91 -27.21
C LEU A 17 -42.26 -20.87 -26.03
N GLU A 18 -43.21 -21.74 -25.73
CA GLU A 18 -43.08 -22.76 -24.69
C GLU A 18 -41.94 -23.73 -25.02
N ASN A 19 -41.82 -24.18 -26.27
CA ASN A 19 -40.72 -25.03 -26.71
C ASN A 19 -39.36 -24.33 -26.62
N ARG A 20 -39.30 -23.02 -26.83
CA ARG A 20 -38.05 -22.23 -26.68
C ARG A 20 -37.65 -22.04 -25.22
N ILE A 21 -38.62 -21.85 -24.32
CA ILE A 21 -38.36 -21.60 -22.89
C ILE A 21 -38.13 -22.90 -22.12
N TYR A 22 -38.94 -23.92 -22.40
CA TYR A 22 -38.97 -25.18 -21.65
C TYR A 22 -38.36 -26.38 -22.38
N GLY A 23 -38.11 -26.27 -23.70
CA GLY A 23 -37.64 -27.38 -24.53
C GLY A 23 -38.76 -28.32 -24.97
N GLU A 24 -38.53 -29.09 -26.05
CA GLU A 24 -39.52 -29.94 -26.74
C GLU A 24 -40.07 -31.13 -25.92
N LYS A 25 -39.57 -31.35 -24.72
CA LYS A 25 -40.21 -32.18 -23.71
C LYS A 25 -40.11 -31.40 -22.42
N ARG A 26 -41.19 -31.42 -21.62
CA ARG A 26 -41.20 -31.10 -20.19
C ARG A 26 -40.16 -31.97 -19.49
N SER A 27 -38.88 -31.67 -19.71
CA SER A 27 -37.80 -32.36 -19.07
C SER A 27 -37.85 -31.86 -17.64
N LYS A 28 -38.28 -32.74 -16.75
CA LYS A 28 -38.18 -32.59 -15.30
C LYS A 28 -36.74 -32.36 -14.82
N SER A 29 -35.77 -32.18 -15.73
CA SER A 29 -34.39 -31.80 -15.52
C SER A 29 -34.04 -30.40 -16.04
N ALA A 30 -35.02 -29.51 -16.28
CA ALA A 30 -34.77 -28.12 -16.62
C ALA A 30 -34.11 -27.41 -15.42
N LYS A 31 -32.78 -27.54 -15.35
CA LYS A 31 -31.93 -26.83 -14.40
C LYS A 31 -32.34 -25.35 -14.41
N PRO A 32 -32.49 -24.72 -13.23
CA PRO A 32 -32.97 -23.35 -13.13
C PRO A 32 -32.18 -22.46 -14.08
N ILE A 33 -32.91 -21.68 -14.89
CA ILE A 33 -32.47 -20.64 -15.82
C ILE A 33 -30.95 -20.45 -15.82
N LYS A 34 -30.26 -21.04 -16.81
CA LYS A 34 -28.79 -20.96 -16.96
C LYS A 34 -28.26 -19.53 -16.91
N CYS A 35 -29.09 -18.52 -17.18
CA CYS A 35 -28.72 -17.11 -17.09
C CYS A 35 -28.30 -16.71 -15.66
N ALA A 36 -28.98 -17.17 -14.62
CA ALA A 36 -28.63 -16.83 -13.24
C ALA A 36 -27.25 -17.40 -12.85
N GLU A 37 -27.00 -18.67 -13.20
CA GLU A 37 -25.70 -19.32 -12.97
C GLU A 37 -24.58 -18.68 -13.81
N SER A 38 -24.89 -18.28 -15.05
CA SER A 38 -23.94 -17.60 -15.94
C SER A 38 -23.59 -16.20 -15.44
N LEU A 39 -24.58 -15.44 -14.97
CA LEU A 39 -24.39 -14.12 -14.37
C LEU A 39 -23.54 -14.21 -13.09
N ALA A 40 -23.80 -15.20 -12.23
CA ALA A 40 -22.99 -15.43 -11.04
C ALA A 40 -21.52 -15.73 -11.38
N LYS A 41 -21.26 -16.53 -12.43
CA LYS A 41 -19.89 -16.81 -12.91
C LYS A 41 -19.19 -15.56 -13.45
N ILE A 42 -19.89 -14.74 -14.22
CA ILE A 42 -19.36 -13.46 -14.74
C ILE A 42 -19.03 -12.51 -13.58
N GLN A 43 -19.93 -12.38 -12.61
CA GLN A 43 -19.71 -11.54 -11.44
C GLN A 43 -18.53 -12.01 -10.59
N ALA A 44 -18.39 -13.33 -10.36
CA ALA A 44 -17.22 -13.89 -9.69
C ALA A 44 -15.92 -13.62 -10.46
N GLY A 45 -15.95 -13.74 -11.80
CA GLY A 45 -14.80 -13.40 -12.66
C GLY A 45 -14.41 -11.92 -12.59
N LEU A 46 -15.39 -11.02 -12.54
CA LEU A 46 -15.17 -9.57 -12.42
C LEU A 46 -14.59 -9.19 -11.05
N ILE A 47 -15.14 -9.74 -9.96
CA ILE A 47 -14.61 -9.54 -8.60
C ILE A 47 -13.16 -10.01 -8.50
N ASN A 48 -12.86 -11.20 -9.03
CA ASN A 48 -11.50 -11.74 -9.04
C ASN A 48 -10.53 -10.86 -9.83
N THR A 49 -10.99 -10.28 -10.94
CA THR A 49 -10.18 -9.36 -11.77
C THR A 49 -9.93 -8.03 -11.06
N GLY A 50 -10.96 -7.46 -10.42
CA GLY A 50 -10.83 -6.26 -9.58
C GLY A 50 -9.85 -6.47 -8.43
N ASN A 51 -10.03 -7.55 -7.66
CA ASN A 51 -9.17 -7.90 -6.52
C ASN A 51 -7.71 -8.09 -6.94
N LYS A 52 -7.44 -8.75 -8.08
CA LYS A 52 -6.07 -8.90 -8.60
C LYS A 52 -5.42 -7.54 -8.86
N ARG A 53 -6.15 -6.61 -9.49
CA ARG A 53 -5.66 -5.26 -9.78
C ARG A 53 -5.36 -4.47 -8.51
N GLU A 54 -6.24 -4.56 -7.50
CA GLU A 54 -6.04 -3.91 -6.19
C GLU A 54 -4.85 -4.51 -5.44
N ARG A 55 -4.73 -5.84 -5.41
CA ARG A 55 -3.59 -6.54 -4.79
C ARG A 55 -2.27 -6.13 -5.43
N VAL A 56 -2.22 -6.03 -6.76
CA VAL A 56 -1.02 -5.56 -7.49
C VAL A 56 -0.69 -4.10 -7.12
N LYS A 57 -1.70 -3.21 -7.01
CA LYS A 57 -1.49 -1.83 -6.55
C LYS A 57 -0.92 -1.78 -5.12
N ILE A 58 -1.48 -2.56 -4.20
CA ILE A 58 -1.00 -2.62 -2.81
C ILE A 58 0.44 -3.15 -2.76
N LEU A 59 0.76 -4.17 -3.56
CA LEU A 59 2.11 -4.71 -3.69
C LEU A 59 3.11 -3.66 -4.19
N HIS A 60 2.78 -2.92 -5.24
CA HIS A 60 3.67 -1.85 -5.74
C HIS A 60 3.90 -0.77 -4.67
N LYS A 61 2.85 -0.34 -3.97
CA LYS A 61 2.99 0.62 -2.86
C LYS A 61 3.87 0.07 -1.72
N LYS A 62 3.74 -1.21 -1.38
CA LYS A 62 4.60 -1.87 -0.38
C LYS A 62 6.05 -1.99 -0.84
N ILE A 63 6.28 -2.27 -2.12
CA ILE A 63 7.64 -2.32 -2.70
C ILE A 63 8.28 -0.93 -2.65
N GLU A 64 7.56 0.12 -3.05
CA GLU A 64 8.04 1.52 -2.92
C GLU A 64 8.35 1.89 -1.47
N ASP A 65 7.51 1.45 -0.53
CA ASP A 65 7.72 1.69 0.90
C ASP A 65 8.98 0.97 1.40
N LEU A 66 9.13 -0.32 1.09
CA LEU A 66 10.32 -1.10 1.44
C LEU A 66 11.60 -0.53 0.82
N LEU A 67 11.55 -0.04 -0.42
CA LEU A 67 12.69 0.60 -1.07
C LEU A 67 13.15 1.86 -0.32
N LYS A 68 12.23 2.62 0.30
CA LYS A 68 12.61 3.77 1.15
C LYS A 68 13.35 3.32 2.40
N TYR A 69 12.88 2.26 3.06
CA TYR A 69 13.55 1.72 4.26
C TYR A 69 14.87 1.02 3.96
N LEU A 70 15.10 0.61 2.71
CA LEU A 70 16.36 0.00 2.25
C LEU A 70 17.41 1.05 1.87
N ASP A 71 17.06 2.34 1.81
CA ASP A 71 18.03 3.41 1.62
C ASP A 71 18.91 3.54 2.88
N PRO A 72 20.24 3.37 2.78
CA PRO A 72 21.16 3.58 3.89
C PRO A 72 20.97 4.96 4.56
N GLN A 73 20.61 5.99 3.77
CA GLN A 73 20.31 7.34 4.30
C GLN A 73 19.05 7.38 5.18
N PHE A 74 18.12 6.44 5.00
CA PHE A 74 16.94 6.26 5.85
C PHE A 74 17.26 5.45 7.10
N THR A 75 18.30 4.60 7.03
CA THR A 75 18.80 3.78 8.15
C THR A 75 19.49 4.65 9.21
N ASP A 76 20.02 5.81 8.84
CA ASP A 76 20.60 6.78 9.77
C ASP A 76 19.55 7.39 10.75
N HIS A 77 18.25 7.21 10.45
CA HIS A 77 17.14 7.54 11.35
C HIS A 77 16.65 6.36 12.18
N ILE A 78 17.21 5.16 12.00
CA ILE A 78 17.08 4.05 12.94
C ILE A 78 17.98 4.37 14.13
N THR A 79 17.47 5.32 14.91
CA THR A 79 17.97 5.84 16.18
C THR A 79 18.88 4.86 16.89
N LEU A 80 20.13 5.27 17.12
CA LEU A 80 20.99 4.63 18.11
C LEU A 80 20.17 4.49 19.41
N PRO A 81 19.98 3.28 19.95
CA PRO A 81 19.20 3.11 21.17
C PRO A 81 19.78 3.95 22.30
N ASP A 82 18.95 4.50 23.19
CA ASP A 82 19.43 5.40 24.25
C ASP A 82 20.46 4.73 25.18
N ALA A 83 20.33 3.42 25.42
CA ALA A 83 21.33 2.64 26.12
C ALA A 83 22.69 2.67 25.42
N MET A 84 22.70 2.56 24.08
CA MET A 84 23.92 2.58 23.29
C MET A 84 24.55 3.97 23.21
N LYS A 85 23.73 5.04 23.21
CA LYS A 85 24.21 6.42 23.36
C LYS A 85 24.91 6.63 24.70
N LEU A 86 24.34 6.10 25.78
CA LEU A 86 24.91 6.21 27.12
C LEU A 86 26.27 5.52 27.20
N GLU A 87 26.36 4.28 26.70
CA GLU A 87 27.63 3.54 26.63
C GLU A 87 28.70 4.30 25.84
N PHE A 88 28.32 4.91 24.71
CA PHE A 88 29.24 5.70 23.89
C PHE A 88 29.77 6.94 24.65
N ILE A 89 28.89 7.68 25.32
CA ILE A 89 29.27 8.86 26.11
C ILE A 89 30.21 8.47 27.26
N LEU A 90 29.93 7.38 27.97
CA LEU A 90 30.76 6.93 29.09
C LEU A 90 32.11 6.39 28.60
N ALA A 91 32.15 5.66 27.49
CA ALA A 91 33.39 5.16 26.91
C ALA A 91 34.32 6.30 26.43
N GLU A 92 33.75 7.39 25.91
CA GLU A 92 34.51 8.55 25.41
C GLU A 92 34.65 9.71 26.41
N GLU A 93 34.22 9.54 27.66
CA GLU A 93 34.19 10.59 28.67
C GLU A 93 35.55 11.29 28.83
N ALA A 94 36.64 10.52 28.98
CA ALA A 94 37.99 11.06 29.15
C ALA A 94 38.47 11.83 27.89
N PHE A 95 38.10 11.35 26.70
CA PHE A 95 38.41 12.02 25.45
C PHE A 95 37.69 13.36 25.34
N LEU A 96 36.40 13.41 25.67
CA LEU A 96 35.59 14.63 25.69
C LEU A 96 36.15 15.67 26.66
N PHE A 97 36.52 15.26 27.88
CA PHE A 97 37.11 16.18 28.86
C PHE A 97 38.47 16.71 28.41
N SER A 98 39.33 15.87 27.83
CA SER A 98 40.64 16.33 27.32
C SER A 98 40.50 17.37 26.20
N HIS A 99 39.54 17.17 25.28
CA HIS A 99 39.27 18.12 24.21
C HIS A 99 38.64 19.42 24.73
N ALA A 100 37.75 19.33 25.71
CA ALA A 100 37.17 20.51 26.36
C ALA A 100 38.23 21.37 27.04
N ALA A 101 39.14 20.75 27.80
CA ALA A 101 40.25 21.46 28.45
C ALA A 101 41.18 22.12 27.42
N LEU A 102 41.48 21.43 26.31
CA LEU A 102 42.28 22.00 25.23
C LEU A 102 41.58 23.21 24.58
N LEU A 103 40.27 23.11 24.35
CA LEU A 103 39.46 24.21 23.81
C LEU A 103 39.44 25.42 24.75
N GLU A 104 39.31 25.19 26.07
CA GLU A 104 39.39 26.27 27.06
C GLU A 104 40.76 26.96 27.04
N GLN A 105 41.85 26.20 26.94
CA GLN A 105 43.20 26.77 26.80
C GLN A 105 43.32 27.63 25.55
N ILE A 106 42.84 27.14 24.40
CA ILE A 106 42.84 27.91 23.15
C ILE A 106 42.02 29.19 23.30
N GLN A 107 40.84 29.11 23.93
CA GLN A 107 39.99 30.27 24.16
C GLN A 107 40.64 31.29 25.10
N GLN A 108 41.33 30.85 26.15
CA GLN A 108 42.09 31.71 27.05
C GLN A 108 43.28 32.37 26.33
N HIS A 109 44.01 31.62 25.50
CA HIS A 109 45.10 32.16 24.69
C HIS A 109 44.61 33.19 23.67
N ALA A 110 43.47 32.93 23.03
CA ALA A 110 42.83 33.89 22.10
C ALA A 110 42.36 35.16 22.83
N ALA A 111 41.78 35.03 24.02
CA ALA A 111 41.37 36.18 24.84
C ALA A 111 42.58 37.00 25.34
N ALA A 112 43.66 36.33 25.75
CA ALA A 112 44.90 36.97 26.17
C ALA A 112 45.60 37.71 25.01
N ALA A 113 45.59 37.14 23.80
CA ALA A 113 46.10 37.80 22.60
C ALA A 113 45.26 39.04 22.23
N GLY A 114 43.93 38.98 22.42
CA GLY A 114 43.05 40.13 22.26
C GLY A 114 43.29 41.26 23.28
N GLN A 115 43.68 40.92 24.51
CA GLN A 115 44.03 41.91 25.55
C GLN A 115 45.43 42.51 25.36
N GLN A 116 46.38 41.78 24.76
CA GLN A 116 47.72 42.29 24.46
C GLN A 116 47.76 43.30 23.30
N LEU A 117 46.75 43.31 22.42
CA LEU A 117 46.60 44.32 21.35
C LEU A 117 46.07 45.68 21.84
N HIS A 118 45.75 45.80 23.14
CA HIS A 118 45.38 47.07 23.78
C HIS A 118 46.33 47.41 24.95
N PRO A 119 47.64 47.66 24.71
CA PRO A 119 48.46 48.26 25.74
C PRO A 119 48.09 49.74 25.85
N ARG A 120 47.54 50.10 27.01
CA ARG A 120 47.74 51.38 27.72
C ARG A 120 48.31 52.52 26.88
N CYS A 121 47.45 53.38 26.33
CA CYS A 121 47.81 54.79 26.16
C CYS A 121 47.44 55.49 27.48
N SER A 122 48.46 55.78 28.29
CA SER A 122 48.39 56.79 29.34
C SER A 122 48.58 58.18 28.73
#